data_AF-A1IW15-F1
#
_entry.id   AF-A1IW15-F1
#
_cell.length_a   1.000
_cell.length_b   1.000
_cell.length_c   1.000
_cell.angle_alpha   90.00
_cell.angle_beta   90.00
_cell.angle_gamma   90.00
#
_symmetry.space_group_name_H-M   'P 1'
#
loop_
_entity.id
_entity.type
_entity.pdbx_description
1 polymer ?
#
loop_
_entity_poly.entity_id
_entity_poly.type
_entity_poly.pdbx_seq_one_letter_code
_entity_poly.pdbx_strand_id
1 'polypeptide(L)'
;RGLSIPECQKVLPAAKPGGEPLPEGLLWLLLTGKVPTKEQVDSLSKELRSRATIPDHVYKTINALPVNAHPMTQFATGVMALQVQ
;
A
#
# COMPACT_ATOMS: atom_id res chain seq x y z
N ARG A 1 -2.52 16.64 -5.00
CA ARG A 1 -2.09 17.19 -6.31
C ARG A 1 -3.32 17.71 -7.08
N GLY A 2 -4.00 18.74 -6.57
CA GLY A 2 -5.08 19.45 -7.26
C GLY A 2 -6.40 18.71 -7.54
N LEU A 3 -6.41 17.37 -7.62
CA LEU A 3 -7.59 16.58 -7.95
C LEU A 3 -8.45 16.28 -6.71
N SER A 4 -9.76 16.50 -6.83
CA SER A 4 -10.78 16.08 -5.88
C SER A 4 -11.04 14.57 -5.95
N ILE A 5 -11.69 14.01 -4.92
CA ILE A 5 -12.01 12.57 -4.87
C ILE A 5 -12.84 12.12 -6.10
N PRO A 6 -13.91 12.84 -6.52
CA PRO A 6 -14.67 12.45 -7.71
C PRO A 6 -13.86 12.53 -9.01
N GLU A 7 -12.89 13.44 -9.10
CA GLU A 7 -11.99 13.53 -10.25
C GLU A 7 -11.02 12.35 -10.26
N CYS A 8 -10.44 12.00 -9.11
CA CYS A 8 -9.59 10.82 -8.96
C CYS A 8 -10.32 9.54 -9.38
N GLN A 9 -11.58 9.36 -8.99
CA GLN A 9 -12.38 8.18 -9.41
C GLN A 9 -12.61 8.11 -10.93
N LYS A 10 -12.65 9.25 -11.63
CA LYS A 10 -12.83 9.30 -13.09
C LYS A 10 -11.53 9.05 -13.86
N VAL A 11 -10.41 9.57 -13.36
CA VAL A 11 -9.14 9.58 -14.10
C VAL A 11 -8.19 8.44 -13.72
N LEU A 12 -8.32 7.88 -12.52
CA LEU A 12 -7.43 6.81 -12.07
C LEU A 12 -7.84 5.47 -12.68
N PRO A 13 -6.86 4.65 -13.11
CA PRO A 13 -7.13 3.29 -13.56
C PRO A 13 -7.80 2.43 -12.48
N ALA A 14 -8.87 1.74 -12.86
CA ALA A 14 -9.56 0.76 -12.03
C ALA A 14 -9.21 -0.68 -12.48
N ALA A 15 -9.26 -1.63 -11.55
CA ALA A 15 -9.01 -3.04 -11.85
C ALA A 15 -10.06 -3.65 -12.79
N LYS A 16 -11.30 -3.17 -12.70
CA LYS A 16 -12.44 -3.58 -13.51
C LYS A 16 -13.15 -2.32 -14.05
N PRO A 17 -13.75 -2.38 -15.25
CA PRO A 17 -14.58 -1.28 -15.75
C PRO A 17 -15.70 -0.95 -14.75
N GLY A 18 -15.80 0.31 -14.32
CA GLY A 18 -16.79 0.77 -13.33
C GLY A 18 -16.51 0.38 -11.88
N GLY A 19 -15.31 -0.12 -11.57
CA GLY A 19 -14.88 -0.42 -10.21
C GLY A 19 -14.19 0.76 -9.52
N GLU A 20 -13.75 0.52 -8.29
CA GLU A 20 -12.97 1.49 -7.51
C GLU A 20 -11.57 1.72 -8.10
N PRO A 21 -11.01 2.93 -7.97
CA PRO A 21 -9.67 3.26 -8.44
C PRO A 21 -8.61 2.47 -7.66
N LEU A 22 -7.56 2.03 -8.35
CA LEU A 22 -6.49 1.25 -7.73
C LEU A 22 -5.67 2.09 -6.74
N PRO A 23 -5.40 1.60 -5.52
CA PRO A 23 -4.54 2.28 -4.55
C PRO A 23 -3.14 2.62 -5.10
N GLU A 24 -2.60 1.78 -5.98
CA GLU A 24 -1.33 2.00 -6.65
C GLU A 24 -1.38 3.23 -7.57
N GLY A 25 -2.50 3.45 -8.25
CA GLY A 25 -2.71 4.65 -9.07
C GLY A 25 -2.76 5.92 -8.24
N LEU A 26 -3.38 5.86 -7.05
CA LEU A 26 -3.38 6.96 -6.11
C LEU A 26 -1.97 7.23 -5.56
N LEU A 27 -1.21 6.19 -5.20
CA LEU A 27 0.18 6.32 -4.75
C LEU A 27 1.05 7.03 -5.81
N TRP A 28 0.90 6.64 -7.07
CA TRP A 28 1.59 7.28 -8.19
C TRP A 28 1.24 8.76 -8.33
N LEU A 29 -0.06 9.09 -8.25
CA LEU A 29 -0.53 10.47 -8.31
C LEU A 29 0.03 11.31 -7.16
N LEU A 30 0.12 10.76 -5.95
CA LEU A 30 0.67 11.48 -4.79
C LEU A 30 2.16 11.75 -4.94
N LEU A 31 2.93 10.76 -5.42
CA LEU A 31 4.38 10.89 -5.62
C LEU A 31 4.74 11.79 -6.82
N THR A 32 4.14 11.56 -7.99
CA THR A 32 4.53 12.20 -9.25
C THR A 32 3.67 13.41 -9.62
N GLY A 33 2.43 13.46 -9.14
CA GLY A 33 1.41 14.43 -9.53
C GLY A 33 0.85 14.31 -10.91
N LYS A 34 1.16 13.23 -11.60
CA LYS A 34 0.63 12.93 -12.92
C LYS A 34 -0.35 11.77 -12.76
N VAL A 35 -1.40 11.78 -13.57
CA VAL A 35 -2.32 10.65 -13.67
C VAL A 35 -1.58 9.49 -14.35
N PRO A 36 -1.49 8.32 -13.71
CA PRO A 36 -0.79 7.17 -14.28
C PRO A 36 -1.59 6.52 -15.41
N THR A 37 -0.88 5.87 -16.34
CA THR A 37 -1.51 4.94 -17.31
C THR A 37 -1.73 3.56 -16.68
N LYS A 38 -2.54 2.70 -17.33
CA LYS A 38 -2.80 1.34 -16.84
C LYS A 38 -1.51 0.51 -16.73
N GLU A 39 -0.61 0.65 -17.70
CA GLU A 39 0.67 -0.05 -17.74
C GLU A 39 1.59 0.39 -16.58
N GLN A 40 1.56 1.68 -16.22
CA GLN A 40 2.31 2.21 -15.08
C GLN A 40 1.77 1.67 -13.76
N VAL A 41 0.44 1.61 -13.61
CA VAL A 41 -0.19 1.00 -12.43
C VAL A 41 0.15 -0.49 -12.36
N ASP A 42 0.06 -1.23 -13.46
CA ASP A 42 0.39 -2.67 -13.49
C ASP A 42 1.87 -2.93 -13.16
N SER A 43 2.78 -2.06 -13.63
CA SER A 43 4.20 -2.10 -13.27
C SER A 43 4.41 -1.84 -11.78
N LEU A 44 3.74 -0.83 -11.23
CA LEU A 44 3.83 -0.49 -9.81
C LEU A 44 3.25 -1.62 -8.93
N SER A 45 2.14 -2.24 -9.32
CA SER A 45 1.58 -3.40 -8.62
C SER A 45 2.56 -4.59 -8.63
N LYS A 46 3.31 -4.82 -9.71
CA LYS A 46 4.35 -5.86 -9.75
C LYS A 46 5.51 -5.52 -8.83
N GLU A 47 5.93 -4.25 -8.80
CA GLU A 47 7.01 -3.79 -7.94
C GLU A 47 6.64 -3.87 -6.45
N LEU A 48 5.43 -3.47 -6.08
CA LEU A 48 4.96 -3.60 -4.70
C LEU A 48 4.92 -5.07 -4.26
N ARG A 49 4.49 -5.99 -5.14
CA ARG A 49 4.53 -7.42 -4.86
C ARG A 49 5.95 -7.96 -4.71
N SER A 50 6.89 -7.54 -5.55
CA SER A 50 8.28 -8.00 -5.43
C SER A 50 8.97 -7.50 -4.17
N ARG A 51 8.52 -6.37 -3.61
CA ARG A 51 9.01 -5.79 -2.35
C ARG A 51 8.23 -6.25 -1.10
N ALA A 52 7.24 -7.12 -1.23
CA ALA A 52 6.38 -7.55 -0.13
C ALA A 52 6.97 -8.66 0.76
N THR A 53 8.24 -9.03 0.57
CA THR A 53 8.90 -10.04 1.41
C THR A 53 9.16 -9.49 2.80
N ILE A 54 8.60 -10.15 3.82
CA ILE A 54 8.74 -9.77 5.23
C ILE A 54 9.71 -10.75 5.91
N PRO A 55 10.75 -10.27 6.61
CA PRO A 55 11.68 -11.12 7.34
C PRO A 55 11.02 -11.91 8.49
N ASP A 56 11.49 -13.13 8.75
CA ASP A 56 10.94 -14.02 9.78
C ASP A 56 10.93 -13.44 11.19
N HIS A 57 11.90 -12.58 11.53
CA HIS A 57 11.98 -11.98 12.87
C HIS A 57 10.78 -11.06 13.15
N VAL A 58 10.21 -10.42 12.12
CA VAL A 58 9.04 -9.53 12.27
C VAL A 58 7.83 -10.33 12.76
N TYR A 59 7.58 -11.50 12.16
CA TYR A 59 6.51 -12.40 12.60
C TYR A 59 6.74 -12.91 14.02
N LYS A 60 7.98 -13.25 14.37
CA LYS A 60 8.33 -13.68 15.74
C LYS A 60 8.08 -12.57 16.76
N THR A 61 8.40 -11.32 16.44
CA THR A 61 8.14 -10.17 17.32
C THR A 61 6.65 -9.94 17.53
N ILE A 62 5.83 -10.01 16.47
CA ILE A 62 4.38 -9.87 16.60
C ILE A 62 3.79 -11.02 17.41
N ASN A 63 4.20 -12.26 17.15
CA ASN A 63 3.71 -13.45 17.85
C ASN A 63 4.19 -13.54 19.31
N ALA A 64 5.24 -12.79 19.69
CA ALA A 64 5.69 -12.69 21.07
C ALA A 64 4.78 -11.78 21.91
N LEU A 65 3.94 -10.95 21.29
CA LEU A 65 2.98 -10.12 22.00
C LEU A 65 1.82 -10.97 22.54
N PRO A 66 1.22 -10.58 23.69
CA PRO A 66 0.01 -11.21 24.19
C PRO A 66 -1.12 -11.17 23.15
N VAL A 67 -1.91 -12.24 23.06
CA VAL A 67 -3.05 -12.33 22.10
C VAL A 67 -4.10 -11.23 22.36
N ASN A 68 -4.20 -10.74 23.59
CA ASN A 68 -5.07 -9.64 23.98
C ASN A 68 -4.45 -8.24 23.74
N ALA A 69 -3.22 -8.16 23.21
CA ALA A 69 -2.62 -6.88 22.85
C ALA A 69 -3.46 -6.22 21.76
N HIS A 70 -3.73 -4.92 21.92
CA HIS A 70 -4.56 -4.18 20.98
C HIS A 70 -3.99 -4.27 19.55
N PRO A 71 -4.81 -4.43 18.49
CA PRO A 71 -4.32 -4.60 17.12
C PRO A 71 -3.39 -3.49 16.64
N MET A 72 -3.64 -2.24 17.06
CA MET A 72 -2.75 -1.11 16.76
C MET A 72 -1.37 -1.25 17.41
N THR A 73 -1.27 -1.87 18.59
CA THR A 73 0.01 -2.14 19.25
C THR A 73 0.78 -3.22 18.48
N GLN A 74 0.09 -4.28 18.05
CA GLN A 74 0.70 -5.32 17.21
C GLN A 74 1.18 -4.76 15.88
N PHE A 75 0.37 -3.92 15.22
CA PHE A 75 0.73 -3.25 13.98
C PHE A 75 1.92 -2.31 14.13
N ALA A 76 1.89 -1.39 15.10
CA ALA A 76 3.00 -0.47 15.35
C ALA A 76 4.29 -1.22 15.68
N THR A 77 4.22 -2.27 16.50
CA THR A 77 5.39 -3.10 16.84
C THR A 77 5.94 -3.83 15.62
N GLY A 78 5.06 -4.37 14.77
CA GLY A 78 5.45 -4.99 13.50
C GLY A 78 6.14 -4.01 12.56
N VAL A 79 5.63 -2.77 12.45
CA VAL A 79 6.27 -1.70 11.66
C VAL A 79 7.63 -1.33 12.23
N MET A 80 7.78 -1.23 13.54
CA MET A 80 9.08 -1.00 14.18
C MET A 80 10.05 -2.17 13.95
N ALA A 81 9.56 -3.42 13.92
CA ALA A 81 10.40 -4.59 13.65
C ALA A 81 10.88 -4.68 12.20
N LEU A 82 10.18 -4.03 11.25
CA LEU A 82 10.66 -3.86 9.87
C LEU A 82 11.84 -2.88 9.81
N GLN A 83 11.98 -1.99 10.80
CA GLN A 83 13.12 -1.10 10.95
C GLN A 83 14.24 -1.79 11.75
N VAL A 84 15.15 -2.48 11.05
CA VAL A 84 16.32 -3.15 11.66
C VAL A 84 17.54 -2.23 11.73
N GLN A 85 17.47 -1.02 11.14
CA GLN A 85 18.55 -0.03 11.08
C GLN A 85 18.03 1.40 11.26
#